data_AF-A0A936D213-F1
#
_entry.id   AF-A0A936D213-F1
#
_cell.length_a   1.000
_cell.length_b   1.000
_cell.length_c   1.000
_cell.angle_alpha   90.00
_cell.angle_beta   90.00
_cell.angle_gamma   90.00
#
_symmetry.space_group_name_H-M   'P 1'
#
loop_
_entity.id
_entity.type
_entity.pdbx_description
1 polymer ?
#
loop_
_entity_poly.entity_id
_entity_poly.type
_entity_poly.pdbx_seq_one_letter_code
_entity_poly.pdbx_strand_id
1 'polypeptide(L)'
;MKSNPLTIPAEFNGIQNPLRLTWRDLIKNTVREIVIDKVTDPVPHIEKNVIESVPLADQENLKALIIDELRRLHEGVLSRYGLRPSEFNSWKNL
;
A
#
# COMPACT_ATOMS: atom_id res chain seq x y z
N MET A 1 19.84 27.65 -6.88
CA MET A 1 20.43 26.49 -6.16
C MET A 1 20.02 26.64 -4.70
N LYS A 2 19.27 25.75 -4.06
CA LYS A 2 19.33 24.29 -4.08
C LYS A 2 17.93 23.69 -3.82
N SER A 3 17.79 22.47 -4.30
CA SER A 3 16.60 21.63 -4.41
C SER A 3 15.99 21.21 -3.06
N ASN A 4 14.66 21.13 -3.02
CA ASN A 4 13.86 20.21 -2.18
C ASN A 4 13.41 19.05 -3.13
N PRO A 5 13.02 17.82 -2.71
CA PRO A 5 12.50 17.49 -1.40
C PRO A 5 12.95 16.16 -0.76
N LEU A 6 12.75 16.11 0.57
CA LEU A 6 12.38 14.92 1.33
C LEU A 6 13.11 13.63 0.95
N THR A 7 14.37 13.53 1.39
CA THR A 7 15.00 12.23 1.58
C THR A 7 14.22 11.49 2.66
N ILE A 8 13.35 10.56 2.25
CA ILE A 8 12.86 9.52 3.14
C ILE A 8 14.11 8.74 3.61
N PRO A 9 14.41 8.68 4.93
CA PRO A 9 15.59 7.97 5.40
C PRO A 9 15.51 6.49 5.00
N ALA A 10 16.64 5.96 4.56
CA ALA A 10 16.82 4.61 4.03
C ALA A 10 16.76 3.52 5.12
N GLU A 11 15.77 3.56 6.02
CA GLU A 11 15.65 2.60 7.13
C GLU A 11 14.35 1.76 7.08
N PHE A 12 13.48 1.98 6.10
CA PHE A 12 12.29 1.14 5.88
C PHE A 12 12.63 -0.17 5.14
N ASN A 13 13.50 -0.99 5.73
CA ASN A 13 13.55 -2.41 5.36
C ASN A 13 12.20 -3.03 5.77
N GLY A 14 11.36 -3.36 4.79
CA GLY A 14 9.94 -3.72 4.93
C GLY A 14 9.59 -4.95 5.79
N ILE A 15 10.54 -5.46 6.58
CA ILE A 15 10.38 -6.54 7.56
C ILE A 15 10.35 -5.97 8.99
N GLN A 16 10.82 -4.73 9.23
CA GLN A 16 10.94 -4.13 10.57
C GLN A 16 9.95 -3.01 10.90
N ASN A 17 9.03 -2.62 10.01
CA ASN A 17 8.03 -1.61 10.37
C ASN A 17 6.94 -2.23 11.28
N PRO A 18 6.77 -1.78 12.54
CA PRO A 18 5.76 -2.31 13.45
C PRO A 18 4.34 -2.24 12.87
N LEU A 19 4.02 -1.21 12.08
CA LEU A 19 2.71 -1.08 11.44
C LEU A 19 2.44 -2.22 10.44
N ARG A 20 3.46 -2.78 9.79
CA ARG A 20 3.29 -3.95 8.91
C ARG A 20 2.96 -5.22 9.69
N LEU A 21 3.44 -5.31 10.92
CA LEU A 21 3.12 -6.45 11.79
C LEU A 21 1.72 -6.30 12.36
N THR A 22 1.40 -5.12 12.90
CA THR A 22 0.09 -4.82 13.52
C THR A 22 -1.05 -4.84 12.51
N TRP A 23 -0.87 -4.24 11.33
CA TRP A 23 -1.93 -4.02 10.34
C TRP A 23 -1.78 -4.89 9.09
N ARG A 24 -1.08 -6.03 9.20
CA ARG A 24 -0.74 -6.90 8.07
C ARG A 24 -1.93 -7.24 7.19
N ASP A 25 -3.02 -7.68 7.79
CA ASP A 25 -4.20 -8.13 7.07
C ASP A 25 -4.92 -6.97 6.38
N LEU A 26 -5.00 -5.81 7.05
CA LEU A 26 -5.57 -4.60 6.44
C LEU A 26 -4.73 -4.16 5.23
N ILE A 27 -3.40 -4.10 5.35
CA ILE A 27 -2.50 -3.78 4.23
C ILE A 27 -2.71 -4.77 3.09
N LYS A 28 -2.71 -6.08 3.41
CA LYS A 28 -2.86 -7.14 2.42
C LYS A 28 -4.19 -7.04 1.68
N ASN A 29 -5.28 -6.88 2.42
CA ASN A 29 -6.63 -6.86 1.87
C ASN A 29 -6.89 -5.58 1.06
N THR A 30 -6.49 -4.41 1.57
CA THR A 30 -6.66 -3.15 0.84
C THR A 30 -5.88 -3.16 -0.48
N VAL A 31 -4.63 -3.65 -0.50
CA VAL A 31 -3.87 -3.79 -1.75
C VAL A 31 -4.56 -4.74 -2.72
N ARG A 32 -5.06 -5.87 -2.21
CA ARG A 32 -5.77 -6.86 -3.02
C ARG A 32 -7.07 -6.30 -3.62
N GLU A 33 -7.88 -5.64 -2.81
CA GLU A 33 -9.16 -5.02 -3.21
C GLU A 33 -8.93 -4.03 -4.34
N ILE A 34 -7.96 -3.11 -4.19
CA ILE A 34 -7.65 -2.10 -5.22
C ILE A 34 -7.36 -2.75 -6.58
N VAL A 35 -6.61 -3.85 -6.59
CA VAL A 35 -6.25 -4.57 -7.82
C VAL A 35 -7.42 -5.37 -8.38
N ILE A 36 -8.15 -6.12 -7.55
CA ILE A 36 -9.25 -6.99 -7.99
C ILE A 36 -10.46 -6.17 -8.44
N ASP A 37 -10.82 -5.15 -7.66
CA ASP A 37 -11.98 -4.30 -7.91
C ASP A 37 -11.68 -3.19 -8.92
N LYS A 38 -10.45 -3.17 -9.45
CA LYS A 38 -10.02 -2.26 -10.51
C LYS A 38 -10.19 -0.79 -10.14
N VAL A 39 -9.83 -0.44 -8.90
CA VAL A 39 -9.95 0.93 -8.38
C VAL A 39 -9.00 1.86 -9.16
N THR A 40 -9.55 2.87 -9.82
CA THR A 40 -8.81 3.83 -10.66
C THR A 40 -8.18 4.97 -9.86
N ASP A 41 -8.79 5.37 -8.75
CA ASP A 41 -8.21 6.29 -7.77
C ASP A 41 -8.04 5.58 -6.41
N PRO A 42 -6.86 5.00 -6.16
CA PRO A 42 -6.63 4.22 -4.94
C PRO A 42 -6.60 5.06 -3.66
N VAL A 43 -6.27 6.36 -3.72
CA VAL A 43 -6.01 7.16 -2.50
C VAL A 43 -7.27 7.30 -1.63
N PRO A 44 -8.43 7.75 -2.16
CA PRO A 44 -9.66 7.83 -1.37
C PRO A 44 -10.12 6.47 -0.82
N HIS A 45 -9.87 5.38 -1.57
CA HIS A 45 -10.21 4.03 -1.13
C HIS A 45 -9.36 3.59 0.08
N ILE A 46 -8.05 3.84 0.03
CA ILE A 46 -7.13 3.57 1.16
C ILE A 46 -7.53 4.41 2.37
N GLU A 47 -7.84 5.69 2.15
CA GLU A 47 -8.25 6.61 3.22
C GLU A 47 -9.48 6.10 3.96
N LYS A 48 -10.51 5.68 3.22
CA LYS A 48 -11.72 5.11 3.79
C LYS A 48 -11.41 3.87 4.64
N ASN A 49 -10.72 2.88 4.07
CA ASN A 49 -10.42 1.62 4.76
C ASN A 49 -9.60 1.85 6.04
N VAL A 50 -8.65 2.79 6.02
CA VAL A 50 -7.82 3.12 7.17
C VAL A 50 -8.64 3.85 8.25
N ILE A 51 -9.43 4.87 7.90
CA ILE A 51 -10.23 5.64 8.87
C ILE A 51 -11.25 4.74 9.58
N GLU A 52 -11.86 3.78 8.87
CA GLU A 52 -12.85 2.87 9.43
C GLU A 52 -12.27 1.86 10.43
N SER A 53 -10.97 1.54 10.34
CA SER A 53 -10.38 0.39 11.04
C SER A 53 -9.24 0.72 12.01
N VAL A 54 -8.65 1.92 11.93
CA VAL A 54 -7.32 2.21 12.51
C VAL A 54 -7.39 3.41 13.46
N PRO A 55 -6.79 3.35 14.66
CA PRO A 55 -6.71 4.48 15.57
C PRO A 55 -5.97 5.66 14.94
N LEU A 56 -6.40 6.89 15.25
CA LEU A 56 -5.88 8.13 14.65
C LEU A 56 -4.35 8.23 14.64
N ALA A 57 -3.69 7.75 15.69
CA ALA A 57 -2.22 7.78 15.83
C ALA A 57 -1.47 7.01 14.72
N ASP A 58 -2.08 5.97 14.16
CA ASP A 58 -1.46 5.11 13.14
C ASP A 58 -1.91 5.46 11.72
N GLN A 59 -3.01 6.21 11.55
CA GLN A 59 -3.67 6.39 10.25
C GLN A 59 -2.76 6.97 9.18
N GLU A 60 -2.11 8.11 9.43
CA GLU A 60 -1.27 8.77 8.40
C GLU A 60 -0.12 7.88 7.94
N ASN A 61 0.59 7.28 8.90
CA ASN A 61 1.72 6.41 8.61
C ASN A 61 1.28 5.14 7.86
N LEU A 62 0.14 4.56 8.22
CA LEU A 62 -0.39 3.38 7.56
C LEU A 62 -0.89 3.69 6.14
N LYS A 63 -1.54 4.85 5.92
CA LYS A 63 -1.91 5.32 4.59
C LYS A 63 -0.69 5.44 3.67
N ALA A 64 0.34 6.15 4.14
CA ALA A 64 1.58 6.31 3.39
C ALA A 64 2.24 4.96 3.06
N LEU A 65 2.20 4.03 4.02
CA LEU A 65 2.72 2.68 3.87
C LEU A 65 1.99 1.88 2.77
N ILE A 66 0.65 1.87 2.78
CA ILE A 66 -0.15 1.15 1.78
C ILE A 66 0.07 1.75 0.37
N ILE A 67 0.19 3.08 0.27
CA ILE A 67 0.51 3.77 -0.98
C ILE A 67 1.88 3.35 -1.51
N ASP A 68 2.90 3.25 -0.65
CA ASP A 68 4.24 2.78 -1.04
C ASP A 68 4.21 1.30 -1.47
N GLU A 69 3.44 0.44 -0.79
CA GLU A 69 3.24 -0.96 -1.21
C GLU A 69 2.63 -1.07 -2.61
N LEU A 70 1.59 -0.29 -2.91
CA LEU A 70 0.95 -0.26 -4.23
C LEU A 70 1.91 0.23 -5.32
N ARG A 71 2.70 1.27 -5.04
CA ARG A 71 3.69 1.81 -5.97
C ARG A 71 4.79 0.80 -6.30
N ARG A 72 5.17 -0.04 -5.33
CA ARG A 72 6.18 -1.10 -5.48
C ARG A 72 5.59 -2.42 -5.95
N LEU A 73 4.29 -2.50 -6.21
CA LEU A 73 3.65 -3.73 -6.66
C LEU A 73 4.21 -4.14 -8.03
N HIS A 74 4.81 -5.32 -8.09
CA HIS A 74 5.34 -5.93 -9.29
C HIS A 74 5.23 -7.46 -9.18
N GLU A 75 5.45 -8.18 -10.28
CA GLU A 75 5.23 -9.63 -10.34
C GLU A 75 5.92 -10.42 -9.21
N GLY A 76 7.18 -10.08 -8.90
CA GLY A 76 7.95 -10.70 -7.81
C GLY A 76 7.39 -10.56 -6.39
N VAL A 77 6.39 -9.69 -6.14
CA VAL A 77 5.78 -9.49 -4.81
C VAL A 77 4.28 -9.79 -4.75
N LEU A 78 3.64 -10.18 -5.86
CA LEU A 78 2.18 -10.40 -5.92
C LEU A 78 1.67 -11.47 -4.95
N SER A 79 2.45 -12.53 -4.74
CA SER A 79 2.08 -13.64 -3.86
C SER A 79 1.87 -13.20 -2.40
N ARG A 80 2.53 -12.12 -1.96
CA ARG A 80 2.32 -11.49 -0.64
C ARG A 80 0.86 -11.05 -0.44
N TYR A 81 0.23 -10.61 -1.53
CA TYR A 81 -1.15 -10.10 -1.55
C TYR A 81 -2.15 -11.16 -2.06
N GLY A 82 -1.67 -12.36 -2.35
CA GLY A 82 -2.46 -13.42 -2.99
C GLY A 82 -2.90 -13.09 -4.42
N LEU A 83 -2.24 -12.15 -5.09
CA LEU A 83 -2.58 -11.71 -6.43
C LEU A 83 -1.92 -12.59 -7.49
N ARG A 84 -2.60 -12.77 -8.62
CA ARG A 84 -2.07 -13.41 -9.83
C ARG A 84 -1.55 -12.34 -10.82
N PRO A 85 -0.54 -12.66 -11.65
CA PRO A 85 -0.07 -11.74 -12.69
C PRO A 85 -1.19 -11.22 -13.61
N SER A 86 -2.16 -12.07 -13.96
CA SER A 86 -3.31 -11.68 -14.79
C SER A 86 -4.22 -10.63 -14.15
N GLU A 87 -4.43 -10.69 -12.84
CA GLU A 87 -5.23 -9.71 -12.08
C GLU A 87 -4.50 -8.37 -12.05
N PHE A 88 -3.21 -8.40 -11.72
CA PHE A 88 -2.37 -7.20 -11.69
C PHE A 88 -2.28 -6.51 -13.07
N ASN A 89 -2.03 -7.28 -14.13
CA ASN A 89 -1.96 -6.73 -15.49
C ASN A 89 -3.30 -6.16 -15.96
N SER A 90 -4.42 -6.75 -15.54
CA SER A 90 -5.74 -6.21 -15.85
C SER A 90 -6.00 -4.86 -15.20
N TRP A 91 -5.47 -4.65 -13.98
CA TRP A 91 -5.57 -3.37 -13.28
C TRP A 91 -4.61 -2.31 -13.82
N LYS A 92 -3.38 -2.70 -14.19
CA LYS A 92 -2.38 -1.79 -14.78
C LYS A 92 -2.79 -1.20 -16.14
N ASN A 93 -3.69 -1.87 -16.86
CA ASN A 93 -4.15 -1.49 -18.20
C ASN A 93 -5.50 -0.73 -18.18
N LEU A 94 -5.97 -0.28 -17.02
CA LEU A 94 -7.12 0.63 -16.91
C LEU A 94 -6.75 2.05 -17.33
#